data_AF-A0A6L8BAF0-F1
#
_entry.id   AF-A0A6L8BAF0-F1
#
_cell.length_a   1.000
_cell.length_b   1.000
_cell.length_c   1.000
_cell.angle_alpha   90.00
_cell.angle_beta   90.00
_cell.angle_gamma   90.00
#
_symmetry.space_group_name_H-M   'P 1'
#
loop_
_entity.id
_entity.type
_entity.pdbx_description
1 polymer ?
#
loop_
_entity_poly.entity_id
_entity_poly.type
_entity_poly.pdbx_seq_one_letter_code
_entity_poly.pdbx_strand_id
1 'polypeptide(L)'
;MGISSEVQIQERTTASTTGVFVTILDANRQLNLLIDEPILPSDVFDQVTLAVLYSAAILAHYGVEEFVPEADSFDGYKRPSDVYALLLNATDLLSQVAENAGASVLTLSSRRNIPDDVEPGHVYDIARILVAGLAQVTNALDAEDVFPDLERPDLIFPTQVYARATVLQRQLEQINELL
;
A
#
# COMPACT_ATOMS: atom_id res chain seq x y z
N MET A 1 -13.68 -24.74 -55.38
CA MET A 1 -12.88 -24.90 -54.15
C MET A 1 -12.36 -23.54 -53.75
N GLY A 2 -13.08 -22.84 -52.86
CA GLY A 2 -12.64 -21.57 -52.29
C GLY A 2 -12.44 -21.77 -50.80
N ILE A 3 -11.21 -21.66 -50.33
CA ILE A 3 -10.86 -21.66 -48.92
C ILE A 3 -10.93 -20.21 -48.42
N SER A 4 -12.10 -19.82 -47.90
CA SER A 4 -12.20 -18.61 -47.08
C SER A 4 -11.63 -18.94 -45.71
N SER A 5 -10.39 -18.51 -45.51
CA SER A 5 -9.75 -18.46 -44.21
C SER A 5 -10.33 -17.26 -43.46
N GLU A 6 -11.38 -17.47 -42.67
CA GLU A 6 -11.78 -16.51 -41.65
C GLU A 6 -10.66 -16.46 -40.62
N VAL A 7 -9.80 -15.46 -40.75
CA VAL A 7 -8.87 -15.04 -39.72
C VAL A 7 -9.73 -14.58 -38.55
N GLN A 8 -9.87 -15.47 -37.55
CA GLN A 8 -10.35 -15.08 -36.23
C GLN A 8 -9.36 -14.06 -35.67
N ILE A 9 -9.70 -12.78 -35.82
CA ILE A 9 -9.11 -11.69 -35.04
C ILE A 9 -9.60 -11.94 -33.61
N GLN A 10 -8.87 -12.78 -32.88
CA GLN A 10 -8.94 -12.81 -31.43
C GLN A 10 -8.38 -11.46 -30.96
N GLU A 11 -9.27 -10.53 -30.69
CA GLU A 11 -9.09 -9.46 -29.70
C GLU A 11 -8.61 -10.10 -28.39
N ARG A 12 -7.29 -10.28 -28.25
CA ARG A 12 -6.64 -10.40 -26.95
C ARG A 12 -6.46 -9.01 -26.36
N THR A 13 -7.56 -8.29 -26.19
CA THR A 13 -7.60 -7.03 -25.45
C THR A 13 -8.04 -7.31 -24.02
N THR A 14 -7.25 -8.11 -23.30
CA THR A 14 -7.31 -8.22 -21.83
C THR A 14 -5.93 -8.55 -21.29
N ALA A 15 -4.94 -7.69 -21.58
CA ALA A 15 -3.89 -7.48 -20.60
C ALA A 15 -4.58 -6.89 -19.37
N SER A 16 -5.04 -7.76 -18.47
CA SER A 16 -5.64 -7.34 -17.20
C SER A 16 -4.74 -6.28 -16.58
N THR A 17 -5.30 -5.17 -16.12
CA THR A 17 -4.58 -4.08 -15.44
C THR A 17 -3.60 -4.62 -14.38
N THR A 18 -3.94 -5.76 -13.76
CA THR A 18 -3.09 -6.55 -12.86
C THR A 18 -1.77 -7.04 -13.48
N GLY A 19 -1.77 -7.51 -14.73
CA GLY A 19 -0.58 -8.07 -15.40
C GLY A 19 0.41 -7.00 -15.87
N VAL A 20 -0.09 -5.82 -16.23
CA VAL A 20 0.77 -4.64 -16.51
C VAL A 20 1.42 -4.18 -15.20
N PHE A 21 0.72 -4.28 -14.08
CA PHE A 21 1.22 -3.85 -12.78
C PHE A 21 2.35 -4.71 -12.21
N VAL A 22 2.24 -6.05 -12.28
CA VAL A 22 3.35 -6.95 -11.92
C VAL A 22 4.58 -6.63 -12.77
N THR A 23 4.38 -6.34 -14.05
CA THR A 23 5.47 -5.96 -14.97
C THR A 23 6.11 -4.61 -14.59
N ILE A 24 5.33 -3.63 -14.13
CA ILE A 24 5.85 -2.34 -13.65
C ILE A 24 6.60 -2.50 -12.32
N LEU A 25 6.10 -3.32 -11.40
CA LEU A 25 6.81 -3.64 -10.17
C LEU A 25 8.14 -4.34 -10.48
N ASP A 26 8.12 -5.31 -11.39
CA ASP A 26 9.32 -6.02 -11.86
C ASP A 26 10.32 -5.07 -12.56
N ALA A 27 9.84 -4.05 -13.27
CA ALA A 27 10.67 -3.02 -13.87
C ALA A 27 11.27 -2.06 -12.82
N ASN A 28 10.49 -1.63 -11.83
CA ASN A 28 11.01 -0.85 -10.68
C ASN A 28 12.04 -1.66 -9.88
N ARG A 29 11.85 -2.98 -9.74
CA ARG A 29 12.86 -3.88 -9.14
C ARG A 29 14.17 -3.88 -9.92
N GLN A 30 14.11 -3.95 -11.26
CA GLN A 30 15.30 -3.89 -12.10
C GLN A 30 16.00 -2.52 -12.03
N LEU A 31 15.25 -1.43 -11.82
CA LEU A 31 15.82 -0.10 -11.58
C LEU A 31 16.45 0.01 -10.19
N ASN A 32 15.85 -0.58 -9.14
CA ASN A 32 16.43 -0.61 -7.80
C ASN A 32 17.73 -1.41 -7.74
N LEU A 33 17.92 -2.42 -8.59
CA LEU A 33 19.20 -3.12 -8.75
C LEU A 33 20.30 -2.27 -9.45
N LEU A 34 19.92 -1.12 -10.04
CA LEU A 34 20.81 -0.20 -10.75
C LEU A 34 21.08 1.10 -9.96
N ILE A 35 20.40 1.33 -8.84
CA ILE A 35 20.64 2.47 -7.94
C ILE A 35 21.60 2.00 -6.84
N ASP A 36 22.70 2.73 -6.67
CA ASP A 36 23.80 2.41 -5.73
C ASP A 36 23.40 2.37 -4.24
N GLU A 37 22.18 2.80 -3.89
CA GLU A 37 21.70 2.86 -2.50
C GLU A 37 20.53 1.88 -2.27
N PRO A 38 20.72 0.83 -1.46
CA PRO A 38 19.67 -0.14 -1.18
C PRO A 38 18.58 0.48 -0.30
N ILE A 39 17.32 0.15 -0.59
CA ILE A 39 16.18 0.53 0.25
C ILE A 39 16.35 -0.03 1.66
N LEU A 40 16.33 0.84 2.65
CA LEU A 40 16.51 0.53 4.07
C LEU A 40 15.15 0.42 4.80
N PRO A 41 15.10 -0.25 5.96
CA PRO A 41 13.90 -0.27 6.80
C PRO A 41 13.39 1.13 7.19
N SER A 42 14.27 2.13 7.30
CA SER A 42 13.91 3.54 7.52
C SER A 42 13.06 4.10 6.40
N ASP A 43 13.40 3.80 5.14
CA ASP A 43 12.66 4.31 3.99
C ASP A 43 11.26 3.70 3.94
N VAL A 44 11.17 2.41 4.27
CA VAL A 44 9.88 1.73 4.42
C VAL A 44 9.07 2.37 5.56
N PHE A 45 9.69 2.61 6.71
CA PHE A 45 9.02 3.24 7.85
C PHE A 45 8.48 4.63 7.50
N ASP A 46 9.26 5.44 6.78
CA ASP A 46 8.86 6.78 6.38
C ASP A 46 7.68 6.73 5.39
N GLN A 47 7.66 5.78 4.44
CA GLN A 47 6.51 5.59 3.55
C GLN A 47 5.25 5.09 4.28
N VAL A 48 5.39 4.13 5.20
CA VAL A 48 4.24 3.66 5.99
C VAL A 48 3.73 4.78 6.91
N THR A 49 4.62 5.60 7.46
CA THR A 49 4.24 6.78 8.26
C THR A 49 3.48 7.79 7.41
N LEU A 50 3.92 8.05 6.18
CA LEU A 50 3.18 8.91 5.26
C LEU A 50 1.78 8.36 4.92
N ALA A 51 1.64 7.05 4.76
CA ALA A 51 0.33 6.42 4.60
C ALA A 51 -0.55 6.64 5.84
N VAL A 52 -0.01 6.45 7.06
CA VAL A 52 -0.71 6.73 8.33
C VAL A 52 -1.18 8.17 8.44
N LEU A 53 -0.39 9.10 7.91
CA LEU A 53 -0.70 10.53 7.88
C LEU A 53 -1.85 10.85 6.92
N TYR A 54 -1.91 10.24 5.74
CA TYR A 54 -3.06 10.40 4.84
C TYR A 54 -4.34 9.78 5.40
N SER A 55 -4.27 8.59 6.01
CA SER A 55 -5.44 7.99 6.68
C SER A 55 -5.89 8.82 7.90
N ALA A 56 -4.95 9.43 8.62
CA ALA A 56 -5.28 10.38 9.68
C ALA A 56 -6.05 11.60 9.16
N ALA A 57 -5.65 12.17 8.03
CA ALA A 57 -6.37 13.28 7.39
C ALA A 57 -7.82 12.89 7.03
N ILE A 58 -8.02 11.67 6.49
CA ILE A 58 -9.36 11.14 6.20
C ILE A 58 -10.19 10.97 7.48
N LEU A 59 -9.62 10.40 8.55
CA LEU A 59 -10.31 10.26 9.84
C LEU A 59 -10.67 11.62 10.45
N ALA A 60 -9.77 12.60 10.36
CA ALA A 60 -10.00 13.96 10.83
C ALA A 60 -11.13 14.65 10.04
N HIS A 61 -11.25 14.40 8.74
CA HIS A 61 -12.37 14.87 7.92
C HIS A 61 -13.73 14.39 8.45
N TYR A 62 -13.79 13.17 9.00
CA TYR A 62 -14.98 12.63 9.67
C TYR A 62 -15.12 13.02 11.14
N GLY A 63 -14.25 13.91 11.66
CA GLY A 63 -14.33 14.41 13.03
C GLY A 63 -13.86 13.44 14.11
N VAL A 64 -13.07 12.43 13.75
CA VAL A 64 -12.44 11.54 14.73
C VAL A 64 -11.31 12.30 15.44
N GLU A 65 -11.36 12.39 16.77
CA GLU A 65 -10.35 13.14 17.56
C GLU A 65 -9.06 12.34 17.79
N GLU A 66 -9.16 11.01 17.95
CA GLU A 66 -8.00 10.12 18.10
C GLU A 66 -7.76 9.36 16.78
N PHE A 67 -7.09 10.04 15.84
CA PHE A 67 -6.85 9.51 14.50
C PHE A 67 -5.51 8.79 14.36
N VAL A 68 -4.62 8.84 15.36
CA VAL A 68 -3.40 8.02 15.40
C VAL A 68 -3.30 7.28 16.74
N PRO A 69 -3.80 6.04 16.83
CA PRO A 69 -3.63 5.25 18.04
C PRO A 69 -2.16 4.94 18.30
N GLU A 70 -1.79 4.79 19.58
CA GLU A 70 -0.49 4.22 19.92
C GLU A 70 -0.32 2.85 19.27
N ALA A 71 0.88 2.59 18.76
CA ALA A 71 1.19 1.27 18.22
C ALA A 71 1.21 0.25 19.36
N ASP A 72 0.60 -0.92 19.14
CA ASP A 72 0.64 -1.98 20.15
C ASP A 72 2.08 -2.36 20.51
N SER A 73 2.30 -2.65 21.79
CA SER A 73 3.50 -3.35 22.21
C SER A 73 3.47 -4.79 21.68
N PHE A 74 4.53 -5.23 21.01
CA PHE A 74 4.65 -6.62 20.53
C PHE A 74 5.75 -7.37 21.25
N ASP A 75 5.45 -8.58 21.70
CA ASP A 75 6.42 -9.55 22.20
C ASP A 75 7.04 -10.31 21.01
N GLY A 76 8.07 -9.73 20.38
CA GLY A 76 8.93 -10.48 19.46
C GLY A 76 9.48 -9.68 18.27
N TYR A 77 10.45 -10.29 17.60
CA TYR A 77 11.08 -9.74 16.40
C TYR A 77 10.23 -10.04 15.16
N LYS A 78 9.89 -8.99 14.41
CA LYS A 78 9.22 -9.10 13.11
C LYS A 78 10.24 -9.14 11.97
N ARG A 79 9.85 -9.80 10.88
CA ARG A 79 10.61 -9.91 9.63
C ARG A 79 9.97 -9.05 8.54
N PRO A 80 10.71 -8.67 7.47
CA PRO A 80 10.13 -7.95 6.34
C PRO A 80 8.92 -8.67 5.72
N SER A 81 8.92 -10.01 5.71
CA SER A 81 7.77 -10.82 5.26
C SER A 81 6.50 -10.57 6.06
N ASP A 82 6.61 -10.34 7.37
CA ASP A 82 5.47 -10.05 8.24
C ASP A 82 4.88 -8.69 7.91
N VAL A 83 5.74 -7.70 7.66
CA VAL A 83 5.33 -6.36 7.24
C VAL A 83 4.68 -6.40 5.85
N TYR A 84 5.28 -7.11 4.91
CA TYR A 84 4.75 -7.26 3.55
C TYR A 84 3.35 -7.88 3.55
N ALA A 85 3.15 -8.96 4.31
CA ALA A 85 1.83 -9.59 4.45
C ALA A 85 0.80 -8.61 5.04
N LEU A 86 1.20 -7.83 6.04
CA LEU A 86 0.34 -6.84 6.68
C LEU A 86 -0.06 -5.72 5.71
N LEU A 87 0.90 -5.18 4.94
CA LEU A 87 0.64 -4.14 3.96
C LEU A 87 -0.21 -4.64 2.79
N LEU A 88 -0.10 -5.91 2.39
CA LEU A 88 -1.03 -6.51 1.43
C LEU A 88 -2.47 -6.49 1.95
N ASN A 89 -2.70 -6.85 3.22
CA ASN A 89 -4.04 -6.74 3.81
C ASN A 89 -4.53 -5.28 3.82
N ALA A 90 -3.65 -4.32 4.10
CA ALA A 90 -3.96 -2.90 4.02
C ALA A 90 -4.35 -2.47 2.58
N THR A 91 -3.77 -3.06 1.53
CA THR A 91 -4.18 -2.74 0.14
C THR A 91 -5.59 -3.24 -0.18
N ASP A 92 -6.01 -4.38 0.39
CA ASP A 92 -7.38 -4.88 0.24
C ASP A 92 -8.38 -3.97 0.98
N LEU A 93 -8.02 -3.43 2.15
CA LEU A 93 -8.84 -2.46 2.89
C LEU A 93 -8.92 -1.11 2.16
N LEU A 94 -7.80 -0.60 1.67
CA LEU A 94 -7.76 0.64 0.87
C LEU A 94 -8.65 0.55 -0.37
N SER A 95 -8.70 -0.63 -1.01
CA SER A 95 -9.56 -0.85 -2.17
C SER A 95 -11.04 -0.66 -1.81
N GLN A 96 -11.47 -1.15 -0.65
CA GLN A 96 -12.84 -0.99 -0.15
C GLN A 96 -13.13 0.48 0.21
N VAL A 97 -12.22 1.11 0.96
CA VAL A 97 -12.30 2.53 1.33
C VAL A 97 -12.42 3.41 0.08
N ALA A 98 -11.60 3.16 -0.94
CA ALA A 98 -11.62 3.93 -2.17
C ALA A 98 -12.92 3.75 -2.96
N GLU A 99 -13.44 2.52 -3.05
CA GLU A 99 -14.73 2.25 -3.70
C GLU A 99 -15.86 3.02 -3.02
N ASN A 100 -15.92 3.00 -1.69
CA ASN A 100 -16.95 3.71 -0.92
C ASN A 100 -16.79 5.24 -0.98
N ALA A 101 -15.55 5.74 -1.07
CA ALA A 101 -15.24 7.15 -1.25
C ALA A 101 -15.42 7.64 -2.71
N GLY A 102 -15.75 6.77 -3.66
CA GLY A 102 -15.85 7.12 -5.09
C GLY A 102 -14.50 7.43 -5.75
N ALA A 103 -13.39 6.99 -5.16
CA ALA A 103 -12.04 7.18 -5.66
C ALA A 103 -11.60 5.99 -6.53
N SER A 104 -10.93 6.28 -7.66
CA SER A 104 -10.29 5.23 -8.47
C SER A 104 -8.84 5.05 -8.01
N VAL A 105 -8.57 3.95 -7.31
CA VAL A 105 -7.22 3.60 -6.84
C VAL A 105 -6.67 2.39 -7.59
N LEU A 106 -5.34 2.33 -7.69
CA LEU A 106 -4.64 1.16 -8.21
C LEU A 106 -4.70 0.05 -7.16
N THR A 107 -5.34 -1.07 -7.50
CA THR A 107 -5.46 -2.22 -6.61
C THR A 107 -4.51 -3.33 -7.04
N LEU A 108 -3.75 -3.86 -6.09
CA LEU A 108 -3.02 -5.10 -6.26
C LEU A 108 -4.02 -6.24 -6.11
N SER A 109 -4.41 -6.89 -7.22
CA SER A 109 -5.27 -8.07 -7.11
C SER A 109 -4.50 -9.19 -6.41
N SER A 110 -4.85 -9.47 -5.16
CA SER A 110 -4.26 -10.44 -4.24
C SER A 110 -4.25 -11.88 -4.79
N ARG A 111 -3.39 -12.19 -5.76
CA ARG A 111 -2.74 -13.50 -5.80
C ARG A 111 -1.68 -13.47 -4.71
N ARG A 112 -2.09 -13.88 -3.50
CA ARG A 112 -1.32 -13.95 -2.25
C ARG A 112 -0.09 -14.87 -2.37
N ASN A 113 0.85 -14.53 -3.23
CA ASN A 113 2.18 -15.13 -3.23
C ASN A 113 3.10 -14.14 -2.53
N ILE A 114 3.32 -14.37 -1.24
CA ILE A 114 4.41 -13.74 -0.51
C ILE A 114 5.69 -14.39 -1.07
N PRO A 115 6.64 -13.62 -1.64
CA PRO A 115 7.92 -14.18 -2.05
C PRO A 115 8.61 -14.86 -0.86
N ASP A 116 9.31 -15.98 -1.08
CA ASP A 116 10.05 -16.66 -0.01
C ASP A 116 11.21 -15.78 0.53
N ASP A 117 11.64 -14.79 -0.25
CA ASP A 117 12.73 -13.85 -0.01
C ASP A 117 12.26 -12.39 0.04
N VAL A 118 11.31 -12.07 0.93
CA VAL A 118 10.87 -10.68 1.12
C VAL A 118 12.01 -9.80 1.66
N GLU A 119 12.42 -8.82 0.86
CA GLU A 119 13.35 -7.75 1.20
C GLU A 119 12.65 -6.41 1.48
N PRO A 120 13.31 -5.44 2.15
CA PRO A 120 12.74 -4.11 2.41
C PRO A 120 12.21 -3.40 1.16
N GLY A 121 12.88 -3.57 0.01
CA GLY A 121 12.40 -3.00 -1.27
C GLY A 121 11.00 -3.49 -1.66
N HIS A 122 10.69 -4.78 -1.44
CA HIS A 122 9.35 -5.32 -1.70
C HIS A 122 8.29 -4.67 -0.79
N VAL A 123 8.65 -4.40 0.46
CA VAL A 123 7.76 -3.74 1.43
C VAL A 123 7.55 -2.28 1.04
N TYR A 124 8.62 -1.59 0.65
CA TYR A 124 8.59 -0.20 0.20
C TYR A 124 7.68 0.01 -1.01
N ASP A 125 7.75 -0.89 -2.00
CA ASP A 125 6.91 -0.80 -3.19
C ASP A 125 5.41 -0.84 -2.83
N ILE A 126 5.01 -1.72 -1.91
CA ILE A 126 3.60 -1.77 -1.43
C ILE A 126 3.25 -0.52 -0.64
N ALA A 127 4.13 -0.07 0.26
CA ALA A 127 3.90 1.14 1.04
C ALA A 127 3.65 2.37 0.13
N ARG A 128 4.41 2.49 -0.96
CA ARG A 128 4.24 3.57 -1.93
C ARG A 128 2.90 3.51 -2.68
N ILE A 129 2.39 2.30 -2.94
CA ILE A 129 1.04 2.11 -3.53
C ILE A 129 -0.03 2.58 -2.56
N LEU A 130 0.10 2.20 -1.28
CA LEU A 130 -0.82 2.63 -0.22
C LEU A 130 -0.85 4.15 -0.09
N VAL A 131 0.32 4.79 -0.07
CA VAL A 131 0.44 6.26 -0.05
C VAL A 131 -0.28 6.89 -1.24
N ALA A 132 0.00 6.42 -2.46
CA ALA A 132 -0.62 6.98 -3.66
C ALA A 132 -2.14 6.82 -3.66
N GLY A 133 -2.66 5.64 -3.26
CA GLY A 133 -4.09 5.40 -3.20
C GLY A 133 -4.77 6.20 -2.08
N LEU A 134 -4.16 6.33 -0.91
CA LEU A 134 -4.69 7.16 0.18
C LEU A 134 -4.70 8.64 -0.15
N ALA A 135 -3.66 9.15 -0.81
CA ALA A 135 -3.65 10.51 -1.33
C ALA A 135 -4.81 10.74 -2.33
N GLN A 136 -5.08 9.75 -3.20
CA GLN A 136 -6.21 9.81 -4.13
C GLN A 136 -7.57 9.83 -3.40
N VAL A 137 -7.73 9.05 -2.33
CA VAL A 137 -8.94 9.07 -1.49
C VAL A 137 -9.09 10.40 -0.76
N THR A 138 -8.01 10.91 -0.16
CA THR A 138 -7.98 12.21 0.53
C THR A 138 -8.45 13.32 -0.41
N ASN A 139 -7.94 13.33 -1.65
CA ASN A 139 -8.36 14.26 -2.69
C ASN A 139 -9.83 14.08 -3.12
N ALA A 140 -10.32 12.84 -3.20
CA ALA A 140 -11.70 12.57 -3.60
C ALA A 140 -12.72 13.03 -2.55
N LEU A 141 -12.34 12.98 -1.27
CA LEU A 141 -13.14 13.44 -0.14
C LEU A 141 -12.99 14.94 0.15
N ASP A 142 -12.06 15.63 -0.55
CA ASP A 142 -11.67 17.02 -0.24
C ASP A 142 -11.28 17.18 1.25
N ALA A 143 -10.57 16.16 1.78
CA ALA A 143 -10.09 16.16 3.16
C ALA A 143 -8.89 17.10 3.30
N GLU A 144 -8.88 17.91 4.36
CA GLU A 144 -7.74 18.77 4.66
C GLU A 144 -6.52 17.93 5.07
N ASP A 145 -5.35 18.32 4.56
CA ASP A 145 -4.07 17.72 4.91
C ASP A 145 -3.72 18.03 6.39
N VAL A 146 -4.17 17.16 7.30
CA VAL A 146 -3.82 17.21 8.72
C VAL A 146 -2.71 16.21 9.01
N PHE A 147 -1.51 16.71 9.26
CA PHE A 147 -0.33 15.89 9.53
C PHE A 147 0.14 16.07 10.98
N PRO A 148 -0.31 15.22 11.92
CA PRO A 148 0.21 15.24 13.28
C PRO A 148 1.70 14.94 13.29
N ASP A 149 2.41 15.46 14.30
CA ASP A 149 3.78 15.04 14.54
C ASP A 149 3.77 13.60 15.08
N LEU A 150 4.56 12.73 14.47
CA LEU A 150 4.62 11.31 14.79
C LEU A 150 6.01 10.95 15.27
N GLU A 151 6.08 10.33 16.45
CA GLU A 151 7.36 9.90 17.00
C GLU A 151 8.08 8.96 16.03
N ARG A 152 9.31 9.32 15.68
CA ARG A 152 10.20 8.52 14.86
C ARG A 152 11.28 7.92 15.74
N PRO A 153 11.35 6.59 15.88
CA PRO A 153 12.41 5.95 16.66
C PRO A 153 13.80 6.23 16.06
N ASP A 154 14.81 6.33 16.92
CA ASP A 154 16.21 6.53 16.51
C ASP A 154 16.74 5.38 15.63
N LEU A 155 16.26 4.16 15.89
CA LEU A 155 16.64 2.95 15.16
C LEU A 155 15.39 2.25 14.62
N ILE A 156 15.38 2.04 13.31
CA ILE A 156 14.27 1.41 12.60
C ILE A 156 14.65 -0.01 12.18
N PHE A 157 13.93 -0.98 12.74
CA PHE A 157 13.95 -2.37 12.30
C PHE A 157 12.57 -2.74 11.72
N PRO A 158 12.43 -3.91 11.06
CA PRO A 158 11.12 -4.36 10.57
C PRO A 158 10.05 -4.43 11.66
N THR A 159 10.42 -4.54 12.93
CA THR A 159 9.48 -4.50 14.05
C THR A 159 8.83 -3.12 14.23
N GLN A 160 9.59 -2.03 14.10
CA GLN A 160 9.03 -0.67 14.13
C GLN A 160 8.16 -0.41 12.90
N VAL A 161 8.58 -0.90 11.74
CA VAL A 161 7.76 -0.80 10.51
C VAL A 161 6.45 -1.57 10.68
N TYR A 162 6.51 -2.79 11.23
CA TYR A 162 5.33 -3.60 11.51
C TYR A 162 4.37 -2.88 12.46
N ALA A 163 4.88 -2.31 13.55
CA ALA A 163 4.08 -1.56 14.52
C ALA A 163 3.42 -0.32 13.88
N ARG A 164 4.13 0.39 13.00
CA ARG A 164 3.54 1.50 12.23
C ARG A 164 2.48 1.01 11.24
N ALA A 165 2.70 -0.12 10.60
CA ALA A 165 1.77 -0.71 9.65
C ALA A 165 0.49 -1.23 10.34
N THR A 166 0.54 -1.66 11.60
CA THR A 166 -0.68 -2.02 12.34
C THR A 166 -1.53 -0.80 12.67
N VAL A 167 -0.90 0.36 12.94
CA VAL A 167 -1.63 1.62 13.08
C VAL A 167 -2.36 1.96 11.78
N LEU A 168 -1.67 1.86 10.64
CA LEU A 168 -2.29 2.08 9.32
C LEU A 168 -3.50 1.16 9.09
N GLN A 169 -3.35 -0.13 9.36
CA GLN A 169 -4.43 -1.10 9.17
C GLN A 169 -5.67 -0.71 9.98
N ARG A 170 -5.51 -0.37 11.26
CA ARG A 170 -6.62 0.06 12.13
C ARG A 170 -7.31 1.31 11.63
N GLN A 171 -6.54 2.30 11.19
CA GLN A 171 -7.14 3.52 10.62
C GLN A 171 -7.96 3.19 9.37
N LEU A 172 -7.47 2.31 8.49
CA LEU A 172 -8.21 1.88 7.30
C LEU A 172 -9.50 1.12 7.67
N GLU A 173 -9.44 0.24 8.67
CA GLU A 173 -10.61 -0.46 9.20
C GLU A 173 -11.65 0.55 9.72
N GLN A 174 -11.20 1.54 10.51
CA GLN A 174 -12.06 2.59 11.05
C GLN A 174 -12.66 3.49 9.95
N ILE A 175 -11.87 3.89 8.95
CA ILE A 175 -12.38 4.66 7.81
C ILE A 175 -13.47 3.88 7.08
N ASN A 176 -13.25 2.58 6.87
CA ASN A 176 -14.22 1.72 6.18
C ASN A 176 -15.52 1.52 6.97
N GLU A 177 -15.50 1.68 8.29
CA GLU A 177 -16.71 1.68 9.13
C GLU A 177 -17.49 3.02 9.06
N LEU A 178 -16.83 4.11 8.68
CA LEU A 178 -17.41 5.46 8.59
C LEU A 178 -18.01 5.78 7.21
N LEU A 179 -17.60 5.07 6.17
CA LEU A 179 -18.08 5.20 4.80
C LEU A 179 -19.32 4.33 4.54
#